data_AF-A0AA89PX22-F1
#
_entry.id   AF-A0AA89PX22-F1
#
_cell.length_a   1.000
_cell.length_b   1.000
_cell.length_c   1.000
_cell.angle_alpha   90.00
_cell.angle_beta   90.00
_cell.angle_gamma   90.00
#
_symmetry.space_group_name_H-M   'P 1'
#
loop_
_entity.id
_entity.type
_entity.pdbx_description
1 polymer ?
#
loop_
_entity_poly.entity_id
_entity_poly.type
_entity_poly.pdbx_seq_one_letter_code
_entity_poly.pdbx_strand_id
1 'polypeptide(L)'
;MRLGLLQKITDEYTPDRLVLRDPVWMTDFRLHNRGAAHYRSGPCLLAGDAAHIHSPVGAQGMNTGIQDALNLGWKPALVCRGRAPEGLLETYEIECAPVGRSVLRFTDRAFTIGTSRNPLIRLACTRLAPRLTPLALRATGPRGRVFRTVSELGIHYRRSPASTAGSRPPRKGPRAGDRLPDIPRGLQARSSGPGWHLLLSGPPALWPDERFASVLRGRDDLISVHRLGGESPWPDAAQGLVRPDGYLG
;
A
#
# COMPACT_ATOMS: atom_id res chain seq x y z
N MET A 1 22.65 -2.49 -23.48
CA MET A 1 23.97 -2.39 -22.79
C MET A 1 24.95 -3.40 -23.38
N ARG A 2 26.23 -3.06 -23.57
CA ARG A 2 27.28 -4.02 -23.99
C ARG A 2 28.14 -4.40 -22.78
N LEU A 3 28.60 -5.65 -22.69
CA LEU A 3 29.45 -6.14 -21.59
C LEU A 3 30.69 -5.26 -21.38
N GLY A 4 31.33 -4.84 -22.48
CA GLY A 4 32.50 -3.94 -22.41
C GLY A 4 32.22 -2.55 -21.83
N LEU A 5 30.99 -2.04 -21.94
CA LEU A 5 30.60 -0.79 -21.27
C LEU A 5 30.47 -1.03 -19.76
N LEU A 6 29.86 -2.15 -19.37
CA LEU A 6 29.73 -2.51 -17.95
C LEU A 6 31.11 -2.70 -17.31
N GLN A 7 32.01 -3.39 -18.01
CA GLN A 7 33.40 -3.58 -17.56
C GLN A 7 34.09 -2.24 -17.29
N LYS A 8 33.97 -1.27 -18.21
CA LYS A 8 34.53 0.08 -18.01
C LYS A 8 33.96 0.79 -16.79
N ILE A 9 32.64 0.69 -16.56
CA ILE A 9 31.99 1.28 -15.38
C ILE A 9 32.49 0.59 -14.10
N THR A 10 32.62 -0.73 -14.10
CA THR A 10 33.16 -1.48 -12.96
C THR A 10 34.61 -1.08 -12.67
N ASP A 11 35.45 -0.96 -13.69
CA ASP A 11 36.85 -0.54 -13.53
C ASP A 11 36.96 0.90 -12.98
N GLU A 12 36.01 1.79 -13.30
CA GLU A 12 35.98 3.18 -12.82
C GLU A 12 35.51 3.30 -11.36
N TYR A 13 34.49 2.55 -10.97
CA TYR A 13 33.80 2.73 -9.68
C TYR A 13 34.18 1.71 -8.59
N THR A 14 34.99 0.70 -8.90
CA THR A 14 35.41 -0.34 -7.95
C THR A 14 36.93 -0.34 -7.80
N PRO A 15 37.46 -0.32 -6.56
CA PRO A 15 38.91 -0.33 -6.34
C PRO A 15 39.55 -1.70 -6.66
N ASP A 16 38.75 -2.76 -6.71
CA ASP A 16 39.20 -4.13 -7.01
C ASP A 16 39.18 -4.43 -8.51
N ARG A 17 40.15 -5.23 -8.99
CA ARG A 17 40.15 -5.72 -10.39
C ARG A 17 39.11 -6.84 -10.58
N LEU A 18 37.88 -6.46 -10.86
CA LEU A 18 36.79 -7.38 -11.20
C LEU A 18 36.75 -7.61 -12.72
N VAL A 19 36.66 -8.87 -13.16
CA VAL A 19 36.48 -9.23 -14.58
C VAL A 19 35.09 -9.82 -14.77
N LEU A 20 34.27 -9.14 -15.58
CA LEU A 20 32.91 -9.56 -15.90
C LEU A 20 32.91 -10.56 -17.06
N ARG A 21 32.20 -11.68 -16.93
CA ARG A 21 32.07 -12.74 -17.95
C ARG A 21 30.68 -13.37 -17.93
N ASP A 22 30.29 -13.95 -19.07
CA ASP A 22 29.11 -14.82 -19.24
C ASP A 22 27.81 -14.29 -18.60
N PRO A 23 27.36 -13.07 -18.93
CA PRO A 23 26.16 -12.51 -18.33
C PRO A 23 24.91 -13.32 -18.72
N VAL A 24 24.18 -13.79 -17.72
CA VAL A 24 22.88 -14.48 -17.92
C VAL A 24 21.83 -13.51 -18.46
N TRP A 25 21.84 -12.25 -17.99
CA TRP A 25 20.97 -11.19 -18.47
C TRP A 25 21.59 -9.81 -18.23
N MET A 26 21.38 -8.88 -19.18
CA MET A 26 21.78 -7.48 -19.06
C MET A 26 20.66 -6.58 -19.57
N THR A 27 20.31 -5.56 -18.79
CA THR A 27 19.32 -4.55 -19.18
C THR A 27 19.87 -3.15 -18.95
N ASP A 28 19.55 -2.25 -19.88
CA ASP A 28 19.78 -0.81 -19.72
C ASP A 28 18.42 -0.17 -19.47
N PHE A 29 18.30 0.62 -18.40
CA PHE A 29 17.07 1.33 -18.10
C PHE A 29 17.35 2.82 -17.96
N ARG A 30 16.50 3.61 -18.61
CA ARG A 30 16.49 5.06 -18.42
C ARG A 30 15.56 5.40 -17.27
N LEU A 31 16.07 6.19 -16.35
CA LEU A 31 15.28 6.68 -15.23
C LEU A 31 14.25 7.69 -15.75
N HIS A 32 12.99 7.30 -15.67
CA HIS A 32 11.86 8.18 -15.90
C HIS A 32 11.04 8.28 -14.62
N ASN A 33 10.63 9.50 -14.29
CA ASN A 33 9.72 9.79 -13.21
C ASN A 33 8.48 10.44 -13.83
N ARG A 34 7.43 9.64 -14.04
CA ARG A 34 6.22 10.04 -14.76
C ARG A 34 5.00 9.45 -14.06
N GLY A 35 3.93 10.23 -13.98
CA GLY A 35 2.63 9.76 -13.53
C GLY A 35 1.55 10.21 -14.51
N ALA A 36 0.56 9.36 -14.74
CA ALA A 36 -0.63 9.73 -15.48
C ALA A 36 -1.37 10.86 -14.74
N ALA A 37 -1.92 11.82 -15.50
CA ALA A 37 -2.72 12.90 -14.94
C ALA A 37 -4.03 12.38 -14.33
N HIS A 38 -4.61 11.36 -14.97
CA HIS A 38 -5.83 10.68 -14.57
C HIS A 38 -5.61 9.18 -14.62
N TYR A 39 -6.15 8.47 -13.64
CA TYR A 39 -6.10 7.01 -13.54
C TYR A 39 -7.35 6.39 -14.16
N ARG A 40 -8.40 7.20 -14.40
CA ARG A 40 -9.60 6.80 -15.12
C ARG A 40 -9.98 7.83 -16.18
N SER A 41 -10.41 7.33 -17.34
CA SER A 41 -11.08 8.12 -18.38
C SER A 41 -12.26 7.30 -18.91
N GLY A 42 -13.46 7.61 -18.42
CA GLY A 42 -14.66 6.81 -18.71
C GLY A 42 -14.46 5.34 -18.29
N PRO A 43 -14.59 4.37 -19.23
CA PRO A 43 -14.39 2.95 -18.94
C PRO A 43 -12.91 2.53 -18.90
N CYS A 44 -11.98 3.39 -19.33
CA CYS A 44 -10.56 3.07 -19.38
C CYS A 44 -9.90 3.38 -18.03
N LEU A 45 -9.16 2.42 -17.48
CA LEU A 45 -8.44 2.53 -16.22
C LEU A 45 -6.95 2.21 -16.42
N LEU A 46 -6.07 2.91 -15.71
CA LEU A 46 -4.62 2.70 -15.72
C LEU A 46 -4.16 2.24 -14.33
N ALA A 47 -3.29 1.23 -14.26
CA ALA A 47 -2.72 0.70 -13.03
C ALA A 47 -1.23 0.34 -13.20
N GLY A 48 -0.47 0.36 -12.10
CA GLY A 48 0.96 0.02 -12.11
C GLY A 48 1.77 0.94 -13.04
N ASP A 49 2.74 0.39 -13.76
CA ASP A 49 3.64 1.15 -14.64
C ASP A 49 2.93 1.95 -15.74
N ALA A 50 1.70 1.58 -16.12
CA ALA A 50 0.89 2.36 -17.04
C ALA A 50 0.38 3.68 -16.42
N ALA A 51 0.21 3.72 -15.10
CA ALA A 51 -0.24 4.88 -14.33
C ALA A 51 0.93 5.65 -13.69
N HIS A 52 2.02 4.99 -13.32
CA HIS A 52 3.17 5.62 -12.67
C HIS A 52 4.46 4.84 -12.92
N ILE A 53 5.50 5.54 -13.37
CA ILE A 53 6.85 5.00 -13.55
C ILE A 53 7.78 5.84 -12.69
N HIS A 54 8.57 5.18 -11.86
CA HIS A 54 9.50 5.84 -10.95
C HIS A 54 10.86 5.15 -10.92
N SER A 55 11.82 5.81 -10.27
CA SER A 55 13.14 5.22 -10.01
C SER A 55 13.00 3.90 -9.24
N PRO A 56 13.78 2.84 -9.57
CA PRO A 56 13.73 1.57 -8.85
C PRO A 56 14.24 1.68 -7.40
N VAL A 57 14.77 2.84 -7.00
CA VAL A 57 15.16 3.13 -5.61
C VAL A 57 14.02 2.79 -4.66
N GLY A 58 14.26 1.87 -3.73
CA GLY A 58 13.27 1.41 -2.75
C GLY A 58 12.36 0.26 -3.22
N ALA A 59 12.53 -0.26 -4.44
CA ALA A 59 11.80 -1.43 -4.97
C ALA A 59 10.26 -1.34 -4.82
N GLN A 60 9.68 -0.15 -5.06
CA GLN A 60 8.26 0.09 -4.83
C GLN A 60 7.37 -0.26 -6.03
N GLY A 61 7.86 -0.21 -7.28
CA GLY A 61 7.00 -0.21 -8.47
C GLY A 61 6.09 -1.44 -8.58
N MET A 62 6.67 -2.64 -8.42
CA MET A 62 5.90 -3.87 -8.40
C MET A 62 4.90 -3.91 -7.23
N ASN A 63 5.30 -3.45 -6.04
CA ASN A 63 4.45 -3.48 -4.84
C ASN A 63 3.27 -2.53 -4.98
N THR A 64 3.50 -1.30 -5.46
CA THR A 64 2.46 -0.31 -5.71
C THR A 64 1.52 -0.79 -6.83
N GLY A 65 2.05 -1.37 -7.91
CA GLY A 65 1.24 -1.90 -9.01
C GLY A 65 0.35 -3.08 -8.61
N ILE A 66 0.86 -4.00 -7.77
CA ILE A 66 0.04 -5.08 -7.18
C ILE A 66 -1.08 -4.49 -6.31
N GLN A 67 -0.78 -3.46 -5.51
CA GLN A 67 -1.79 -2.80 -4.68
C GLN A 67 -2.85 -2.06 -5.49
N ASP A 68 -2.47 -1.43 -6.61
CA ASP A 68 -3.43 -0.86 -7.55
C ASP A 68 -4.38 -1.93 -8.10
N ALA A 69 -3.84 -3.09 -8.48
CA ALA A 69 -4.64 -4.21 -8.97
C ALA A 69 -5.59 -4.78 -7.89
N LEU A 70 -5.11 -4.90 -6.64
CA LEU A 70 -5.95 -5.33 -5.50
C LEU A 70 -7.06 -4.34 -5.20
N ASN A 71 -6.77 -3.03 -5.23
CA ASN A 71 -7.77 -1.99 -5.03
C ASN A 71 -8.79 -1.96 -6.17
N LEU A 72 -8.32 -2.15 -7.41
CA LEU A 72 -9.16 -2.07 -8.58
C LEU A 72 -10.02 -3.31 -8.74
N GLY A 73 -9.48 -4.53 -8.67
CA GLY A 73 -10.12 -5.75 -9.18
C GLY A 73 -11.56 -6.02 -8.69
N TRP A 74 -11.87 -5.68 -7.44
CA TRP A 74 -13.22 -5.90 -6.89
C TRP A 74 -14.24 -4.84 -7.35
N LYS A 75 -13.80 -3.61 -7.65
CA LYS A 75 -14.68 -2.48 -8.00
C LYS A 75 -15.41 -2.67 -9.35
N PRO A 76 -14.72 -2.91 -10.50
CA PRO A 76 -15.39 -3.11 -11.77
C PRO A 76 -16.16 -4.43 -11.77
N ALA A 77 -15.69 -5.46 -11.06
CA ALA A 77 -16.41 -6.72 -10.92
C ALA A 77 -17.82 -6.52 -10.33
N LEU A 78 -17.97 -5.65 -9.32
CA LEU A 78 -19.27 -5.34 -8.74
C LEU A 78 -20.11 -4.43 -9.63
N VAL A 79 -19.50 -3.42 -10.23
CA VAL A 79 -20.19 -2.48 -11.12
C VAL A 79 -20.75 -3.20 -12.35
N CYS A 80 -19.94 -4.02 -13.02
CA CYS A 80 -20.38 -4.81 -14.17
C CYS A 80 -21.49 -5.82 -13.81
N ARG A 81 -21.55 -6.29 -12.56
CA ARG A 81 -22.61 -7.18 -12.06
C ARG A 81 -23.85 -6.44 -11.56
N GLY A 82 -23.88 -5.10 -11.64
CA GLY A 82 -24.98 -4.28 -11.10
C GLY A 82 -25.09 -4.33 -9.57
N ARG A 83 -24.02 -4.74 -8.88
CA ARG A 83 -23.97 -4.88 -7.40
C ARG A 83 -23.41 -3.62 -6.71
N ALA A 84 -22.87 -2.68 -7.47
CA ALA A 84 -22.36 -1.40 -6.97
C ALA A 84 -22.59 -0.28 -8.01
N PRO A 85 -22.73 0.98 -7.57
CA PRO A 85 -22.86 2.12 -8.48
C PRO A 85 -21.53 2.43 -9.19
N GLU A 86 -21.62 3.02 -10.39
CA GLU A 86 -20.46 3.47 -11.19
C GLU A 86 -19.51 4.39 -10.39
N GLY A 87 -20.06 5.20 -9.48
CA GLY A 87 -19.29 6.07 -8.59
C GLY A 87 -18.26 5.33 -7.72
N LEU A 88 -18.40 4.01 -7.53
CA LEU A 88 -17.37 3.20 -6.88
C LEU A 88 -16.05 3.23 -7.66
N LEU A 89 -16.08 3.28 -9.00
CA LEU A 89 -14.87 3.36 -9.83
C LEU A 89 -14.16 4.69 -9.71
N GLU A 90 -14.86 5.78 -9.40
CA GLU A 90 -14.25 7.10 -9.14
C GLU A 90 -13.33 7.06 -7.92
N THR A 91 -13.66 6.20 -6.94
CA THR A 91 -12.84 6.06 -5.74
C THR A 91 -11.45 5.51 -6.04
N TYR A 92 -11.25 4.79 -7.16
CA TYR A 92 -9.94 4.27 -7.54
C TYR A 92 -8.91 5.38 -7.71
N GLU A 93 -9.23 6.43 -8.47
CA GLU A 93 -8.32 7.56 -8.67
C GLU A 93 -8.10 8.35 -7.37
N ILE A 94 -9.18 8.56 -6.60
CA ILE A 94 -9.13 9.27 -5.30
C ILE A 94 -8.20 8.54 -4.31
N GLU A 95 -8.18 7.22 -4.34
CA GLU A 95 -7.40 6.36 -3.45
C GLU A 95 -5.95 6.17 -3.93
N CYS A 96 -5.75 5.75 -5.18
CA CYS A 96 -4.45 5.31 -5.69
C CYS A 96 -3.57 6.44 -6.24
N ALA A 97 -4.14 7.47 -6.88
CA ALA A 97 -3.33 8.54 -7.46
C ALA A 97 -2.51 9.35 -6.42
N PRO A 98 -3.02 9.62 -5.20
CA PRO A 98 -2.20 10.21 -4.14
C PRO A 98 -1.04 9.30 -3.68
N VAL A 99 -1.26 7.98 -3.67
CA VAL A 99 -0.23 6.99 -3.31
C VAL A 99 0.89 7.00 -4.35
N GLY A 100 0.55 6.82 -5.63
CA GLY A 100 1.52 6.88 -6.73
C GLY A 100 2.32 8.17 -6.72
N ARG A 101 1.68 9.33 -6.55
CA ARG A 101 2.37 10.63 -6.41
C ARG A 101 3.28 10.71 -5.19
N SER A 102 2.94 10.05 -4.08
CA SER A 102 3.78 10.00 -2.88
C SER A 102 5.03 9.15 -3.11
N VAL A 103 4.88 7.98 -3.73
CA VAL A 103 5.98 7.09 -4.10
C VAL A 103 6.92 7.77 -5.10
N LEU A 104 6.37 8.43 -6.13
CA LEU A 104 7.14 9.23 -7.10
C LEU A 104 7.98 10.29 -6.39
N ARG A 105 7.39 11.11 -5.51
CA ARG A 105 8.14 12.14 -4.76
C ARG A 105 9.19 11.57 -3.82
N PHE A 106 8.90 10.42 -3.19
CA PHE A 106 9.82 9.78 -2.27
C PHE A 106 11.05 9.25 -3.01
N THR A 107 10.82 8.50 -4.09
CA THR A 107 11.90 7.90 -4.89
C THR A 107 12.74 8.96 -5.61
N ASP A 108 12.11 10.04 -6.10
CA ASP A 108 12.81 11.18 -6.72
C ASP A 108 13.77 11.88 -5.77
N ARG A 109 13.30 12.17 -4.55
CA ARG A 109 14.12 12.77 -3.50
C ARG A 109 15.25 11.85 -3.07
N ALA A 110 14.96 10.57 -2.87
CA ALA A 110 15.97 9.59 -2.49
C ALA A 110 17.06 9.46 -3.56
N PHE A 111 16.66 9.41 -4.84
CA PHE A 111 17.58 9.39 -5.96
C PHE A 111 18.43 10.67 -6.03
N THR A 112 17.79 11.85 -5.97
CA THR A 112 18.47 13.15 -6.01
C THR A 112 19.52 13.28 -4.90
N ILE A 113 19.21 12.82 -3.69
CA ILE A 113 20.15 12.81 -2.56
C ILE A 113 21.28 11.82 -2.83
N GLY A 114 20.96 10.59 -3.25
CA GLY A 114 21.95 9.54 -3.50
C GLY A 114 22.94 9.86 -4.63
N THR A 115 22.49 10.55 -5.69
CA THR A 115 23.33 10.95 -6.82
C THR A 115 23.85 12.39 -6.72
N SER A 116 23.67 13.04 -5.57
CA SER A 116 24.09 14.43 -5.39
C SER A 116 25.62 14.56 -5.49
N ARG A 117 26.07 15.52 -6.31
CA ARG A 117 27.50 15.88 -6.40
C ARG A 117 27.92 16.89 -5.34
N ASN A 118 26.99 17.41 -4.53
CA ASN A 118 27.30 18.38 -3.49
C ASN A 118 28.18 17.73 -2.40
N PRO A 119 29.39 18.26 -2.10
CA PRO A 119 30.29 17.69 -1.11
C PRO A 119 29.68 17.53 0.29
N LEU A 120 28.83 18.47 0.71
CA LEU A 120 28.17 18.45 2.02
C LEU A 120 27.13 17.34 2.10
N ILE A 121 26.31 17.17 1.06
CA ILE A 121 25.32 16.09 0.99
C ILE A 121 26.03 14.74 0.97
N ARG A 122 27.10 14.60 0.17
CA ARG A 122 27.92 13.37 0.14
C ARG A 122 28.52 13.08 1.50
N LEU A 123 29.08 14.08 2.19
CA LEU A 123 29.64 13.91 3.54
C LEU A 123 28.57 13.45 4.54
N ALA A 124 27.39 14.07 4.50
CA ALA A 124 26.28 13.70 5.34
C ALA A 124 25.82 12.25 5.08
N CYS A 125 25.62 11.86 3.82
CA CYS A 125 25.20 10.53 3.45
C CYS A 125 26.25 9.44 3.73
N THR A 126 27.55 9.74 3.55
CA THR A 126 28.61 8.73 3.66
C THR A 126 29.22 8.62 5.06
N ARG A 127 29.26 9.71 5.84
CA ARG A 127 29.91 9.71 7.16
C ARG A 127 28.95 9.90 8.34
N LEU A 128 27.94 10.74 8.21
CA LEU A 128 27.02 11.04 9.31
C LEU A 128 25.85 10.04 9.38
N ALA A 129 25.17 9.81 8.25
CA ALA A 129 24.00 8.94 8.21
C ALA A 129 24.29 7.51 8.72
N PRO A 130 25.38 6.81 8.31
CA PRO A 130 25.65 5.46 8.79
C PRO A 130 25.91 5.38 10.29
N ARG A 131 26.34 6.48 10.92
CA ARG A 131 26.58 6.55 12.38
C ARG A 131 25.30 6.84 13.16
N LEU A 132 24.43 7.70 12.60
CA LEU A 132 23.21 8.15 13.27
C LEU A 132 22.01 7.22 13.03
N THR A 133 21.91 6.62 11.84
CA THR A 133 20.79 5.75 11.46
C THR A 133 20.62 4.55 12.40
N PRO A 134 21.66 3.80 12.81
CA PRO A 134 21.51 2.72 13.79
C PRO A 134 20.97 3.21 15.13
N LEU A 135 21.38 4.40 15.58
CA LEU A 135 20.90 4.98 16.83
C LEU A 135 19.42 5.35 16.74
N ALA A 136 19.00 5.99 15.66
CA ALA A 136 17.60 6.34 15.42
C ALA A 136 16.70 5.09 15.27
N LEU A 137 17.20 4.04 14.63
CA LEU A 137 16.48 2.78 14.43
C LEU A 137 16.42 1.88 15.68
N ARG A 138 17.17 2.18 16.74
CA ARG A 138 17.00 1.52 18.05
C ARG A 138 15.67 1.85 18.70
N ALA A 139 15.12 3.04 18.44
CA ALA A 139 13.82 3.43 18.95
C ALA A 139 12.68 2.79 18.15
N THR A 140 11.75 2.14 18.85
CA THR A 140 10.62 1.40 18.25
C THR A 140 9.70 2.29 17.40
N GLY A 141 9.46 3.53 17.82
CA GLY A 141 8.61 4.49 17.10
C GLY A 141 9.14 4.86 15.71
N PRO A 142 10.34 5.48 15.61
CA PRO A 142 10.97 5.81 14.33
C PRO A 142 11.17 4.61 13.43
N ARG A 143 11.66 3.48 13.97
CA ARG A 143 11.82 2.22 13.22
C ARG A 143 10.49 1.75 12.61
N GLY A 144 9.42 1.74 13.40
CA GLY A 144 8.08 1.35 12.93
C GLY A 144 7.54 2.28 11.85
N ARG A 145 7.84 3.59 11.91
CA ARG A 145 7.44 4.55 10.87
C ARG A 145 8.17 4.27 9.55
N VAL A 146 9.50 4.12 9.59
CA VAL A 146 10.30 3.80 8.40
C VAL A 146 9.83 2.49 7.77
N PHE A 147 9.64 1.46 8.60
CA PHE A 147 9.12 0.17 8.15
C PHE A 147 7.78 0.31 7.42
N ARG A 148 6.78 0.98 8.01
CA ARG A 148 5.46 1.17 7.39
C ARG A 148 5.49 1.99 6.10
N THR A 149 6.44 2.92 5.97
CA THR A 149 6.60 3.70 4.75
C THR A 149 7.19 2.84 3.62
N VAL A 150 8.28 2.11 3.89
CA VAL A 150 8.97 1.31 2.86
C VAL A 150 8.20 0.05 2.47
N SER A 151 7.46 -0.54 3.42
CA SER A 151 6.58 -1.69 3.17
C SER A 151 5.20 -1.31 2.63
N GLU A 152 4.92 -0.01 2.46
CA GLU A 152 3.62 0.54 2.06
C GLU A 152 2.44 0.19 2.99
N LEU A 153 2.68 -0.50 4.11
CA LEU A 153 1.67 -0.82 5.13
C LEU A 153 1.10 0.41 5.84
N GLY A 154 1.69 1.59 5.64
CA GLY A 154 1.20 2.87 6.14
C GLY A 154 0.18 3.56 5.25
N ILE A 155 -0.15 3.02 4.07
CA ILE A 155 -1.15 3.60 3.16
C ILE A 155 -2.53 3.56 3.83
N HIS A 156 -3.29 4.63 3.66
CA HIS A 156 -4.65 4.74 4.15
C HIS A 156 -5.54 5.58 3.22
N TYR A 157 -6.82 5.20 3.13
CA TYR A 157 -7.84 5.79 2.27
C TYR A 157 -8.91 6.57 3.05
N ARG A 158 -8.54 7.16 4.19
CA ARG A 158 -9.46 7.88 5.10
C ARG A 158 -10.29 9.01 4.46
N ARG A 159 -9.90 9.49 3.28
CA ARG A 159 -10.60 10.53 2.52
C ARG A 159 -11.42 9.98 1.35
N SER A 160 -11.45 8.67 1.18
CA SER A 160 -12.20 8.02 0.13
C SER A 160 -13.70 8.01 0.45
N PRO A 161 -14.58 8.26 -0.53
CA PRO A 161 -16.01 8.01 -0.38
C PRO A 161 -16.34 6.55 -0.03
N ALA A 162 -15.45 5.59 -0.34
CA ALA A 162 -15.59 4.19 0.02
C ALA A 162 -15.07 3.84 1.43
N SER A 163 -14.78 4.85 2.27
CA SER A 163 -14.33 4.69 3.65
C SER A 163 -15.12 5.62 4.56
N THR A 164 -16.14 5.08 5.23
CA THR A 164 -17.07 5.86 6.06
C THR A 164 -16.94 5.48 7.52
N ALA A 165 -16.69 6.47 8.38
CA ALA A 165 -16.77 6.27 9.82
C ALA A 165 -18.22 6.32 10.30
N GLY A 166 -18.60 5.41 11.19
CA GLY A 166 -19.86 5.50 11.92
C GLY A 166 -19.91 6.69 12.89
N SER A 167 -21.06 6.89 13.53
CA SER A 167 -21.30 7.99 14.47
C SER A 167 -20.35 8.02 15.68
N ARG A 168 -19.74 6.88 16.01
CA ARG A 168 -18.74 6.73 17.08
C ARG A 168 -17.48 6.04 16.54
N PRO A 169 -16.56 6.77 15.89
CA PRO A 169 -15.30 6.19 15.44
C PRO A 169 -14.41 5.82 16.64
N PRO A 170 -13.55 4.79 16.49
CA PRO A 170 -12.64 4.41 17.56
C PRO A 170 -11.64 5.52 17.88
N ARG A 171 -11.45 5.81 19.18
CA ARG A 171 -10.45 6.81 19.63
C ARG A 171 -9.03 6.29 19.41
N LYS A 172 -8.82 5.00 19.69
CA LYS A 172 -7.57 4.25 19.49
C LYS A 172 -7.80 3.07 18.55
N GLY A 173 -6.76 2.70 17.80
CA GLY A 173 -6.82 1.59 16.83
C GLY A 173 -7.06 2.05 15.39
N PRO A 174 -7.28 1.10 14.47
CA PRO A 174 -7.44 1.39 13.06
C PRO A 174 -8.80 2.07 12.79
N ARG A 175 -8.84 2.92 11.78
CA ARG A 175 -10.02 3.72 11.39
C ARG A 175 -10.49 3.33 10.00
N ALA A 176 -11.70 3.76 9.62
CA ALA A 176 -12.17 3.65 8.24
C ALA A 176 -11.12 4.23 7.27
N GLY A 177 -10.76 3.46 6.25
CA GLY A 177 -9.70 3.71 5.29
C GLY A 177 -8.32 3.20 5.71
N ASP A 178 -8.11 2.74 6.95
CA ASP A 178 -6.85 2.10 7.32
C ASP A 178 -6.85 0.62 6.87
N ARG A 179 -5.66 0.10 6.55
CA ARG A 179 -5.48 -1.34 6.33
C ARG A 179 -5.77 -2.08 7.64
N LEU A 180 -6.50 -3.20 7.56
CA LEU A 180 -6.77 -4.04 8.72
C LEU A 180 -5.45 -4.57 9.30
N PRO A 181 -5.10 -4.29 10.57
CA PRO A 181 -3.94 -4.90 11.20
C PRO A 181 -4.19 -6.39 11.47
N ASP A 182 -3.15 -7.22 11.44
CA ASP A 182 -3.24 -8.63 11.82
C ASP A 182 -3.25 -8.80 13.35
N ILE A 183 -4.26 -8.18 14.00
CA ILE A 183 -4.46 -8.19 15.45
C ILE A 183 -5.95 -8.45 15.73
N PRO A 184 -6.30 -9.54 16.43
CA PRO A 184 -5.43 -10.63 16.85
C PRO A 184 -4.74 -11.31 15.66
N ARG A 185 -3.62 -11.99 15.92
CA ARG A 185 -2.84 -12.65 14.86
C ARG A 185 -3.71 -13.64 14.09
N GLY A 186 -3.61 -13.64 12.77
CA GLY A 186 -4.43 -14.46 11.88
C GLY A 186 -5.76 -13.83 11.48
N LEU A 187 -6.09 -12.64 11.97
CA LEU A 187 -7.28 -11.91 11.54
C LEU A 187 -7.27 -11.62 10.04
N GLN A 188 -6.13 -11.21 9.47
CA GLN A 188 -6.03 -10.98 8.02
C GLN A 188 -6.26 -12.26 7.22
N ALA A 189 -5.76 -13.41 7.71
CA ALA A 189 -5.98 -14.69 7.06
C ALA A 189 -7.47 -15.08 7.07
N ARG A 190 -8.17 -14.85 8.18
CA ARG A 190 -9.62 -15.07 8.31
C ARG A 190 -10.45 -14.16 7.38
N SER A 191 -9.92 -12.99 7.04
CA SER A 191 -10.56 -12.00 6.16
C SER A 191 -9.86 -11.88 4.80
N SER A 192 -9.30 -12.97 4.28
CA SER A 192 -8.56 -13.00 2.99
C SER A 192 -9.41 -13.49 1.81
N GLY A 193 -10.63 -13.94 2.09
CA GLY A 193 -11.56 -14.39 1.06
C GLY A 193 -12.11 -13.25 0.20
N PRO A 194 -12.74 -13.55 -0.94
CA PRO A 194 -13.44 -12.53 -1.72
C PRO A 194 -14.63 -11.98 -0.93
N GLY A 195 -14.97 -10.72 -1.19
CA GLY A 195 -16.10 -10.04 -0.56
C GLY A 195 -15.70 -9.19 0.64
N TRP A 196 -16.71 -8.77 1.39
CA TRP A 196 -16.53 -7.96 2.59
C TRP A 196 -16.58 -8.84 3.83
N HIS A 197 -15.86 -8.41 4.86
CA HIS A 197 -15.84 -9.12 6.13
C HIS A 197 -16.35 -8.19 7.24
N LEU A 198 -17.52 -8.50 7.78
CA LEU A 198 -18.10 -7.79 8.91
C LEU A 198 -17.51 -8.35 10.19
N LEU A 199 -16.69 -7.56 10.87
CA LEU A 199 -16.03 -7.90 12.12
C LEU A 199 -16.86 -7.38 13.30
N LEU A 200 -17.29 -8.26 14.19
CA LEU A 200 -18.13 -7.95 15.35
C LEU A 200 -17.38 -8.21 16.66
N SER A 201 -17.24 -7.18 17.47
CA SER A 201 -16.51 -7.20 18.75
C SER A 201 -17.48 -7.11 19.94
N GLY A 202 -17.08 -7.65 21.08
CA GLY A 202 -17.91 -7.69 22.30
C GLY A 202 -18.78 -8.95 22.42
N PRO A 203 -19.58 -9.05 23.51
CA PRO A 203 -20.33 -10.25 23.82
C PRO A 203 -21.42 -10.57 22.77
N PRO A 204 -21.75 -11.85 22.53
CA PRO A 204 -22.76 -12.26 21.54
C PRO A 204 -24.12 -11.59 21.71
N ALA A 205 -24.50 -11.26 22.94
CA ALA A 205 -25.76 -10.57 23.25
C ALA A 205 -25.89 -9.17 22.61
N LEU A 206 -24.78 -8.52 22.21
CA LEU A 206 -24.82 -7.26 21.46
C LEU A 206 -25.19 -7.46 19.98
N TRP A 207 -25.16 -8.69 19.50
CA TRP A 207 -25.25 -9.04 18.08
C TRP A 207 -26.33 -10.09 17.80
N PRO A 208 -27.61 -9.82 18.13
CA PRO A 208 -28.71 -10.68 17.72
C PRO A 208 -28.82 -10.69 16.19
N ASP A 209 -29.18 -11.84 15.61
CA ASP A 209 -29.14 -12.05 14.16
C ASP A 209 -30.06 -11.09 13.38
N GLU A 210 -31.18 -10.69 14.00
CA GLU A 210 -32.12 -9.70 13.47
C GLU A 210 -31.46 -8.35 13.15
N ARG A 211 -30.42 -7.97 13.90
CA ARG A 211 -29.73 -6.68 13.77
C ARG A 211 -29.03 -6.51 12.43
N PHE A 212 -28.61 -7.60 11.80
CA PHE A 212 -27.91 -7.58 10.52
C PHE A 212 -28.63 -8.36 9.41
N ALA A 213 -29.78 -8.97 9.69
CA ALA A 213 -30.62 -9.61 8.67
C ALA A 213 -30.98 -8.68 7.50
N SER A 214 -31.20 -7.39 7.76
CA SER A 214 -31.45 -6.39 6.70
C SER A 214 -30.22 -6.05 5.87
N VAL A 215 -29.02 -6.12 6.47
CA VAL A 215 -27.74 -5.84 5.80
C VAL A 215 -27.35 -7.00 4.90
N LEU A 216 -27.52 -8.24 5.39
CA LEU A 216 -27.17 -9.46 4.68
C LEU A 216 -28.15 -9.82 3.56
N ARG A 217 -29.42 -9.41 3.66
CA ARG A 217 -30.46 -9.74 2.67
C ARG A 217 -30.01 -9.46 1.24
N GLY A 218 -29.80 -10.53 0.46
CA GLY A 218 -29.41 -10.45 -0.95
C GLY A 218 -27.91 -10.17 -1.18
N ARG A 219 -27.11 -10.24 -0.12
CA ARG A 219 -25.65 -10.03 -0.08
C ARG A 219 -24.92 -11.15 0.68
N ASP A 220 -25.59 -12.26 0.93
CA ASP A 220 -25.04 -13.42 1.66
C ASP A 220 -23.83 -14.03 0.93
N ASP A 221 -23.76 -13.85 -0.39
CA ASP A 221 -22.62 -14.22 -1.25
C ASP A 221 -21.45 -13.22 -1.21
N LEU A 222 -21.67 -12.03 -0.64
CA LEU A 222 -20.72 -10.92 -0.64
C LEU A 222 -20.17 -10.60 0.75
N ILE A 223 -20.89 -10.91 1.83
CA ILE A 223 -20.51 -10.50 3.19
C ILE A 223 -20.33 -11.74 4.07
N SER A 224 -19.11 -11.94 4.57
CA SER A 224 -18.85 -12.91 5.64
C SER A 224 -18.85 -12.23 7.01
N VAL A 225 -19.53 -12.84 7.98
CA VAL A 225 -19.60 -12.31 9.36
C VAL A 225 -18.61 -13.03 10.26
N HIS A 226 -17.79 -12.27 10.98
CA HIS A 226 -16.80 -12.78 11.93
C HIS A 226 -17.05 -12.22 13.31
N ARG A 227 -17.28 -13.10 14.28
CA ARG A 227 -17.40 -12.73 15.69
C ARG A 227 -16.01 -12.82 16.34
N LEU A 228 -15.51 -11.69 16.85
CA LEU A 228 -14.19 -11.55 17.46
C LEU A 228 -14.22 -11.66 18.99
N GLY A 229 -15.39 -11.49 19.61
CA GLY A 229 -15.52 -11.50 21.07
C GLY A 229 -14.67 -10.40 21.70
N GLY A 230 -13.83 -10.76 22.69
CA GLY A 230 -12.92 -9.82 23.35
C GLY A 230 -11.65 -9.48 22.55
N GLU A 231 -11.33 -10.24 21.49
CA GLU A 231 -10.10 -10.08 20.71
C GLU A 231 -10.31 -9.10 19.56
N SER A 232 -10.44 -7.81 19.90
CA SER A 232 -10.72 -6.76 18.93
C SER A 232 -9.50 -5.89 18.64
N PRO A 233 -9.20 -5.57 17.36
CA PRO A 233 -8.16 -4.58 17.01
C PRO A 233 -8.50 -3.15 17.46
N TRP A 234 -9.77 -2.91 17.80
CA TRP A 234 -10.27 -1.65 18.30
C TRP A 234 -10.94 -1.83 19.68
N PRO A 235 -10.51 -1.11 20.73
CA PRO A 235 -11.12 -1.23 22.04
C PRO A 235 -12.48 -0.52 22.14
N ASP A 236 -12.68 0.56 21.38
CA ASP A 236 -13.83 1.47 21.54
C ASP A 236 -14.88 1.34 20.42
N ALA A 237 -14.70 0.40 19.49
CA ALA A 237 -15.65 0.16 18.41
C ALA A 237 -16.29 -1.22 18.55
N ALA A 238 -17.57 -1.28 18.21
CA ALA A 238 -18.34 -2.51 18.31
C ALA A 238 -18.18 -3.36 17.02
N GLN A 239 -17.98 -2.70 15.88
CA GLN A 239 -17.91 -3.36 14.57
C GLN A 239 -16.97 -2.65 13.62
N GLY A 240 -16.52 -3.37 12.59
CA GLY A 240 -15.81 -2.82 11.45
C GLY A 240 -16.11 -3.63 10.20
N LEU A 241 -16.12 -2.99 9.04
CA LEU A 241 -16.30 -3.66 7.76
C LEU A 241 -14.96 -3.67 7.03
N VAL A 242 -14.47 -4.84 6.66
CA VAL A 242 -13.27 -4.99 5.84
C VAL A 242 -13.72 -5.14 4.40
N ARG A 243 -13.14 -4.35 3.51
CA ARG A 243 -13.34 -4.40 2.06
C ARG A 243 -12.57 -5.58 1.44
N PRO A 244 -12.90 -5.98 0.20
CA PRO A 244 -12.17 -7.05 -0.50
C PRO A 244 -10.65 -6.82 -0.65
N ASP A 245 -10.19 -5.57 -0.54
CA ASP A 245 -8.76 -5.21 -0.61
C ASP A 245 -8.07 -5.16 0.76
N GLY A 246 -8.76 -5.55 1.84
CA GLY A 246 -8.22 -5.61 3.20
C GLY A 246 -8.19 -4.29 3.96
N TYR A 247 -8.82 -3.24 3.42
CA TYR A 247 -8.98 -1.94 4.10
C TYR A 247 -10.32 -1.84 4.81
N LEU A 248 -10.38 -1.03 5.86
CA LEU A 248 -11.64 -0.75 6.55
C LEU A 248 -12.51 0.19 5.71
N GLY A 249 -13.76 -0.20 5.49
CA GLY A 249 -14.79 0.55 4.77
C GLY A 249 -15.68 1.39 5.67
#